data_AF-A0A835AXB5-F1
#
_entry.id   AF-A0A835AXB5-F1
#
_cell.length_a   1.000
_cell.length_b   1.000
_cell.length_c   1.000
_cell.angle_alpha   90.00
_cell.angle_beta   90.00
_cell.angle_gamma   90.00
#
_symmetry.space_group_name_H-M   'P 1'
#
loop_
_entity.id
_entity.type
_entity.pdbx_description
1 polymer ?
#
loop_
_entity_poly.entity_id
_entity_poly.type
_entity_poly.pdbx_seq_one_letter_code
_entity_poly.pdbx_strand_id
1 'polypeptide(L)'
;MDCISNSFRVWEPVTGDLSRVAFPPEFQFGNVGNMLVFQDAAVLRAPGVVHADEDNSIPFLVALVGSDLASIRTCACVYSSETGVWSNLISTPCPDFPIYTPTTLVGSSLYWLLGPEMAILEFDLDK
;
A
#
# COMPACT_ATOMS: atom_id res chain seq x y z
N MET A 1 11.48 21.20 14.63
CA MET A 1 11.06 19.87 15.13
C MET A 1 10.88 19.02 13.89
N ASP A 2 11.86 18.19 13.58
CA ASP A 2 11.77 17.31 12.41
C ASP A 2 10.75 16.23 12.73
N CYS A 3 9.58 16.32 12.10
CA CYS A 3 8.59 15.26 12.12
C CYS A 3 9.29 13.99 11.62
N ILE A 4 9.37 12.95 12.44
CA ILE A 4 9.91 11.67 12.00
C ILE A 4 8.97 11.15 10.91
N SER A 5 9.33 11.38 9.65
CA SER A 5 8.65 10.83 8.49
C SER A 5 8.83 9.32 8.51
N ASN A 6 7.78 8.58 8.85
CA ASN A 6 7.77 7.14 8.63
C ASN A 6 7.93 6.88 7.13
N SER A 7 8.82 5.96 6.79
CA SER A 7 9.01 5.47 5.42
C SER A 7 9.27 3.98 5.47
N PHE A 8 8.83 3.26 4.45
CA PHE A 8 9.27 1.89 4.21
C PHE A 8 10.25 1.88 3.03
N ARG A 9 10.95 0.76 2.89
CA ARG A 9 11.93 0.55 1.81
C ARG A 9 11.43 -0.51 0.86
N VAL A 10 11.41 -0.19 -0.42
CA VAL A 10 11.16 -1.15 -1.49
C VAL A 10 12.52 -1.61 -2.00
N TRP A 11 12.72 -2.92 -2.02
CA TRP A 11 13.97 -3.54 -2.44
C TRP A 11 13.84 -4.09 -3.86
N GLU A 12 14.76 -3.68 -4.73
CA GLU A 12 14.91 -4.25 -6.06
C GLU A 12 15.90 -5.42 -6.01
N PRO A 13 15.44 -6.68 -6.21
CA PRO A 13 16.28 -7.85 -5.97
C PRO A 13 17.38 -8.05 -7.03
N VAL A 14 17.24 -7.45 -8.22
CA VAL A 14 18.19 -7.62 -9.33
C VAL A 14 19.39 -6.70 -9.18
N THR A 15 19.14 -5.42 -8.87
CA THR A 15 20.17 -4.38 -8.72
C THR A 15 20.69 -4.28 -7.29
N GLY A 16 19.87 -4.70 -6.31
CA GLY A 16 20.13 -4.48 -4.89
C GLY A 16 19.66 -3.11 -4.37
N ASP A 17 19.04 -2.30 -5.23
CA ASP A 17 18.66 -0.93 -4.88
C ASP A 17 17.52 -0.88 -3.86
N LEU A 18 17.52 0.19 -3.06
CA LEU A 18 16.55 0.43 -2.00
C LEU A 18 15.88 1.79 -2.20
N SER A 19 14.67 1.77 -2.71
CA SER A 19 13.84 2.97 -2.84
C SER A 19 13.14 3.28 -1.52
N ARG A 20 13.20 4.53 -1.07
CA ARG A 20 12.46 4.98 0.13
C ARG A 20 11.10 5.52 -0.29
N VAL A 21 10.05 4.98 0.31
CA VAL A 21 8.68 5.43 0.09
C VAL A 21 8.14 5.97 1.41
N ALA A 22 7.79 7.25 1.43
CA ALA A 22 7.15 7.86 2.59
C ALA A 22 5.76 7.26 2.79
N PHE A 23 5.32 7.12 4.04
CA PHE A 23 3.94 6.72 4.30
C PHE A 23 2.95 7.74 3.72
N PRO A 24 1.73 7.29 3.37
CA PRO A 24 0.67 8.21 2.97
C PRO A 24 0.44 9.24 4.08
N PRO A 25 0.16 10.52 3.76
CA PRO A 25 -0.06 11.57 4.76
C PRO A 25 -1.08 11.18 5.84
N GLU A 26 -2.08 10.39 5.47
CA GLU A 26 -3.14 9.88 6.34
C GLU A 26 -2.62 8.92 7.42
N PHE A 27 -1.47 8.28 7.21
CA PHE A 27 -0.84 7.32 8.14
C PHE A 27 0.39 7.90 8.87
N GLN A 28 0.68 9.19 8.73
CA GLN A 28 1.85 9.81 9.39
C GLN A 28 1.61 10.03 10.89
N PHE A 29 2.64 9.79 11.71
CA PHE A 29 2.61 10.07 13.14
C PHE A 29 2.41 11.57 13.40
N GLY A 30 1.53 11.90 14.35
CA GLY A 30 1.27 13.29 14.77
C GLY A 30 0.03 13.91 14.12
N ASN A 31 -0.70 13.18 13.29
CA ASN A 31 -2.03 13.58 12.85
C ASN A 31 -3.04 13.31 13.99
N VAL A 32 -3.01 14.16 15.02
CA VAL A 32 -3.79 14.01 16.25
C VAL A 32 -5.28 13.91 15.91
N GLY A 33 -5.85 12.70 16.05
CA GLY A 33 -7.24 12.42 15.73
C GLY A 33 -7.44 11.37 14.64
N ASN A 34 -6.41 10.98 13.89
CA ASN A 34 -6.50 9.79 13.03
C ASN A 34 -6.38 8.52 13.89
N MET A 35 -7.27 7.55 13.67
CA MET A 35 -7.14 6.20 14.20
C MET A 35 -6.82 5.21 13.09
N LEU A 36 -6.05 5.68 12.10
CA LEU A 36 -5.61 4.88 10.97
C LEU A 36 -4.40 4.03 11.35
N VAL A 37 -4.53 2.73 11.15
CA VAL A 37 -3.51 1.74 11.48
C VAL A 37 -3.11 1.00 10.21
N PHE A 38 -1.83 1.12 9.84
CA PHE A 38 -1.22 0.31 8.79
C PHE A 38 -1.14 -1.15 9.22
N GLN A 39 -1.44 -2.07 8.30
CA GLN A 39 -1.43 -3.50 8.60
C GLN A 39 -0.59 -4.32 7.61
N ASP A 40 -0.74 -4.06 6.31
CA ASP A 40 -0.02 -4.81 5.29
C ASP A 40 0.22 -3.96 4.02
N ALA A 41 1.20 -4.35 3.21
CA ALA A 41 1.46 -3.76 1.91
C ALA A 41 1.97 -4.79 0.91
N ALA A 42 1.53 -4.64 -0.34
CA ALA A 42 2.01 -5.40 -1.49
C ALA A 42 2.81 -4.49 -2.43
N VAL A 43 3.97 -4.98 -2.88
CA VAL A 43 4.75 -4.34 -3.94
C VAL A 43 4.45 -5.03 -5.25
N LEU A 44 4.12 -4.25 -6.27
CA LEU A 44 3.81 -4.75 -7.61
C LEU A 44 4.71 -4.08 -8.63
N ARG A 45 4.97 -4.78 -9.73
CA ARG A 45 5.54 -4.13 -10.90
C ARG A 45 4.47 -3.23 -11.53
N ALA A 46 4.81 -1.98 -11.83
CA ALA A 46 3.86 -1.11 -12.52
C ALA A 46 3.67 -1.55 -13.98
N PRO A 47 2.46 -1.43 -14.55
CA PRO A 47 2.22 -1.72 -15.95
C PRO A 47 2.93 -0.69 -16.83
N GLY A 48 3.74 -1.13 -17.79
CA GLY A 48 4.45 -0.22 -18.69
C GLY A 48 5.53 -0.90 -19.53
N VAL A 49 5.90 -0.24 -20.63
CA VAL A 49 7.03 -0.65 -21.48
C VAL A 49 8.31 -0.30 -20.75
N VAL A 50 9.19 -1.29 -20.57
CA VAL A 50 10.57 -1.03 -20.15
C VAL A 50 11.20 -0.23 -21.29
N HIS A 51 11.26 1.09 -21.13
CA HIS A 51 12.10 1.89 -22.00
C HIS A 51 13.52 1.46 -21.63
N ALA A 52 14.23 0.86 -22.58
CA ALA A 52 15.65 0.54 -22.47
C ALA A 52 16.45 1.85 -22.54
N ASP A 53 16.14 2.79 -21.66
CA ASP A 53 16.92 3.98 -21.44
C ASP A 53 17.89 3.72 -20.27
N GLU A 54 18.93 4.54 -20.19
CA GLU A 54 20.16 4.28 -19.41
C GLU A 54 19.95 4.13 -17.89
N ASP A 55 18.75 4.47 -17.37
CA ASP A 55 18.34 4.27 -15.98
C ASP A 55 17.44 3.04 -15.87
N ASN A 56 18.05 1.89 -15.55
CA ASN A 56 17.45 0.55 -15.57
C ASN A 56 16.43 0.31 -14.41
N SER A 57 15.86 1.39 -13.85
CA SER A 57 14.94 1.37 -12.73
C SER A 57 13.56 0.88 -13.17
N ILE A 58 13.11 -0.24 -12.59
CA ILE A 58 11.81 -0.82 -12.92
C ILE A 58 10.72 -0.09 -12.12
N PRO A 59 9.76 0.58 -12.79
CA PRO A 59 8.67 1.24 -12.07
C PRO A 59 7.84 0.22 -11.28
N PHE A 60 7.45 0.62 -10.06
CA PHE A 60 6.71 -0.21 -9.13
C PHE A 60 5.55 0.55 -8.49
N LEU A 61 4.56 -0.23 -8.07
CA LEU A 61 3.44 0.22 -7.26
C LEU A 61 3.56 -0.34 -5.85
N VAL A 62 3.01 0.38 -4.87
CA VAL A 62 2.84 -0.14 -3.52
C VAL A 62 1.39 0.02 -3.12
N ALA A 63 0.67 -1.08 -3.01
CA ALA A 63 -0.68 -1.10 -2.45
C ALA A 63 -0.56 -1.27 -0.94
N LEU A 64 -1.09 -0.30 -0.19
CA LEU A 64 -1.12 -0.31 1.27
C LEU A 64 -2.54 -0.56 1.73
N VAL A 65 -2.69 -1.44 2.73
CA VAL A 65 -3.97 -1.69 3.42
C VAL A 65 -3.83 -1.39 4.91
N GLY A 66 -4.88 -0.82 5.47
CA GLY A 66 -5.00 -0.52 6.89
C GLY A 66 -6.44 -0.46 7.34
N SER A 67 -6.64 -0.05 8.59
CA SER A 67 -7.97 0.15 9.16
C SER A 67 -8.12 1.51 9.79
N ASP A 68 -9.30 2.09 9.62
CA ASP A 68 -9.78 3.22 10.41
C ASP A 68 -10.58 2.70 11.60
N LEU A 69 -9.95 2.72 12.79
CA LEU A 69 -10.59 2.23 14.01
C LEU A 69 -11.71 3.14 14.52
N ALA A 70 -11.76 4.41 14.09
CA ALA A 70 -12.81 5.34 14.49
C ALA A 70 -14.13 5.05 13.74
N SER A 71 -14.04 4.67 12.47
CA SER A 71 -15.21 4.40 11.62
C SER A 71 -15.48 2.91 11.37
N ILE A 72 -14.62 2.01 11.88
CA ILE A 72 -14.70 0.55 11.67
C ILE A 72 -14.74 0.24 10.17
N ARG A 73 -13.69 0.72 9.47
CA ARG A 73 -13.53 0.56 8.03
C ARG A 73 -12.15 0.04 7.70
N THR A 74 -12.07 -0.69 6.61
CA THR A 74 -10.80 -1.05 5.98
C THR A 74 -10.53 -0.04 4.86
N CYS A 75 -9.30 0.42 4.79
CA CYS A 75 -8.87 1.44 3.85
C CYS A 75 -7.64 1.00 3.09
N ALA A 76 -7.49 1.53 1.88
CA ALA A 76 -6.37 1.23 1.02
C ALA A 76 -5.99 2.45 0.17
N CYS A 77 -4.73 2.50 -0.22
CA CYS A 77 -4.20 3.49 -1.15
C CYS A 77 -2.99 2.91 -1.89
N VAL A 78 -2.70 3.44 -3.08
CA VAL A 78 -1.62 2.95 -3.95
C VAL A 78 -0.61 4.06 -4.19
N TYR A 79 0.66 3.76 -3.96
CA TYR A 79 1.78 4.60 -4.38
C TYR A 79 2.24 4.20 -5.78
N SER A 80 2.60 5.17 -6.62
CA SER A 80 3.32 4.95 -7.88
C SER A 80 4.72 5.53 -7.82
N SER A 81 5.74 4.72 -8.13
CA SER A 81 7.12 5.19 -8.21
C SER A 81 7.37 6.15 -9.37
N GLU A 82 6.54 6.07 -10.42
CA GLU A 82 6.67 6.92 -11.60
C GLU A 82 6.27 8.37 -11.30
N THR A 83 5.17 8.55 -10.57
CA THR A 83 4.68 9.89 -10.19
C THR A 83 5.21 10.34 -8.84
N GLY A 84 5.66 9.42 -7.99
CA GLY A 84 6.08 9.69 -6.62
C GLY A 84 4.94 10.03 -5.67
N VAL A 85 3.69 9.70 -6.03
CA VAL A 85 2.47 10.14 -5.35
C VAL A 85 1.62 8.95 -4.90
N TRP A 86 0.99 9.10 -3.73
CA TRP A 86 -0.07 8.21 -3.25
C TRP A 86 -1.42 8.59 -3.86
N SER A 87 -2.21 7.60 -4.23
CA SER A 87 -3.62 7.79 -4.56
C SER A 87 -4.40 8.28 -3.34
N ASN A 88 -5.60 8.79 -3.59
CA ASN A 88 -6.55 9.06 -2.51
C ASN A 88 -6.83 7.78 -1.72
N LEU A 89 -7.05 7.94 -0.42
CA LEU A 89 -7.49 6.87 0.45
C LEU A 89 -8.92 6.44 0.07
N ILE A 90 -9.08 5.18 -0.31
CA ILE A 90 -10.40 4.56 -0.47
C ILE A 90 -10.74 3.74 0.77
N SER A 91 -12.02 3.59 1.08
CA SER A 91 -12.45 2.84 2.26
C SER A 91 -13.77 2.11 2.05
N THR A 92 -13.89 0.94 2.66
CA THR A 92 -15.10 0.13 2.68
C THR A 92 -15.47 -0.24 4.12
N PRO A 93 -16.77 -0.30 4.49
CA PRO A 93 -17.19 -0.88 5.76
C PRO A 93 -16.60 -2.27 5.91
N CYS A 94 -16.01 -2.54 7.07
CA CYS A 94 -15.43 -3.84 7.33
C CYS A 94 -15.66 -4.20 8.80
N PRO A 95 -16.42 -5.27 9.10
CA PRO A 95 -16.66 -5.68 10.48
C PRO A 95 -15.39 -6.21 11.17
N ASP A 96 -14.41 -6.64 10.37
CA ASP A 96 -13.20 -7.33 10.81
C ASP A 96 -11.90 -6.61 10.40
N PHE A 97 -10.81 -6.90 11.12
CA PHE A 97 -9.49 -6.40 10.78
C PHE A 97 -8.75 -7.37 9.85
N PRO A 98 -8.00 -6.89 8.84
CA PRO A 98 -7.06 -7.72 8.11
C PRO A 98 -6.19 -8.57 9.06
N ILE A 99 -6.16 -9.89 8.81
CA ILE A 99 -5.18 -10.75 9.47
C ILE A 99 -3.88 -10.60 8.67
N TYR A 100 -2.74 -10.58 9.36
CA TYR A 100 -1.38 -10.63 8.79
C TYR A 100 -1.15 -11.92 7.98
N THR A 101 -1.85 -12.04 6.86
CA THR A 101 -1.77 -13.10 5.88
C THR A 101 -1.16 -12.52 4.62
N PRO A 102 -0.29 -13.27 3.92
CA PRO A 102 0.31 -12.79 2.70
C PRO A 102 -0.76 -12.44 1.68
N THR A 103 -0.64 -11.26 1.08
CA THR A 103 -1.52 -10.82 0.01
C THR A 103 -1.41 -11.76 -1.19
N THR A 104 -2.53 -12.03 -1.85
CA THR A 104 -2.53 -12.80 -3.11
C THR A 104 -2.99 -11.92 -4.27
N LEU A 105 -2.21 -11.88 -5.34
CA LEU A 105 -2.60 -11.26 -6.60
C LEU A 105 -3.29 -12.29 -7.49
N VAL A 106 -4.54 -12.04 -7.88
CA VAL A 106 -5.26 -12.85 -8.88
C VAL A 106 -5.79 -11.91 -9.96
N GLY A 107 -5.36 -12.11 -11.20
CA GLY A 107 -5.66 -11.17 -12.28
C GLY A 107 -5.06 -9.79 -11.99
N SER A 108 -5.90 -8.75 -12.00
CA SER A 108 -5.54 -7.37 -11.64
C SER A 108 -6.05 -6.96 -10.26
N SER A 109 -6.32 -7.92 -9.37
CA SER A 109 -6.85 -7.63 -8.04
C SER A 109 -6.03 -8.28 -6.94
N LEU A 110 -5.80 -7.52 -5.87
CA LEU A 110 -5.17 -7.99 -4.64
C LEU A 110 -6.23 -8.45 -3.66
N TYR A 111 -5.94 -9.57 -2.98
CA TYR A 111 -6.83 -10.17 -2.01
C TYR A 111 -6.13 -10.31 -0.65
N TRP A 112 -6.81 -9.86 0.40
CA TRP A 112 -6.40 -10.04 1.80
C TRP A 112 -7.48 -10.79 2.58
N LEU A 113 -7.06 -11.66 3.50
CA LEU A 113 -7.98 -12.29 4.45
C LEU A 113 -8.20 -11.38 5.65
N LEU A 114 -9.47 -11.19 6.00
CA LEU A 114 -9.95 -10.34 7.08
C LEU A 114 -10.54 -11.22 8.18
N GLY A 115 -10.10 -10.98 9.40
CA GLY A 115 -10.69 -11.51 10.63
C GLY A 115 -10.75 -13.03 10.75
N PRO A 116 -11.18 -13.50 11.94
CA PRO A 116 -11.42 -14.92 12.18
C PRO A 116 -12.57 -15.49 11.34
N GLU A 117 -13.48 -14.63 10.85
CA GLU A 117 -14.58 -15.02 9.97
C GLU A 117 -14.13 -15.31 8.53
N MET A 118 -12.84 -15.12 8.22
CA MET A 118 -12.23 -15.42 6.92
C MET A 118 -12.90 -14.68 5.76
N ALA A 119 -13.33 -13.44 5.99
CA ALA A 119 -13.79 -12.57 4.91
C ALA A 119 -12.62 -12.21 3.99
N ILE A 120 -12.91 -11.84 2.75
CA ILE A 120 -11.90 -11.50 1.74
C ILE A 120 -12.10 -10.04 1.33
N LEU A 121 -11.06 -9.23 1.46
CA LEU A 121 -11.00 -7.90 0.85
C LEU A 121 -10.42 -8.04 -0.55
N GLU A 122 -11.13 -7.52 -1.54
CA GLU A 122 -10.65 -7.35 -2.90
C GLU A 122 -10.27 -5.88 -3.14
N PHE A 123 -9.08 -5.64 -3.69
CA PHE A 123 -8.67 -4.34 -4.22
C PHE A 123 -8.39 -4.49 -5.71
N ASP A 124 -9.24 -3.88 -6.53
CA ASP A 124 -9.09 -3.83 -7.98
C ASP A 124 -8.06 -2.75 -8.34
N LEU A 125 -6.99 -3.12 -9.05
CA LEU A 125 -5.95 -2.17 -9.48
C LEU A 125 -6.38 -1.36 -10.70
N ASP A 126 -7.42 -1.80 -11.43
CA ASP A 126 -7.90 -1.18 -12.67
C ASP A 126 -9.07 -0.19 -12.46
N LYS A 127 -9.57 -0.04 -11.22
CA LYS A 127 -10.74 0.81 -10.90
C LYS A 127 -10.49 1.73 -9.72
#